data_AF-A0A376JVS9-F1
#
_entry.id   AF-A0A376JVS9-F1
#
_cell.length_a   1.000
_cell.length_b   1.000
_cell.length_c   1.000
_cell.angle_alpha   90.00
_cell.angle_beta   90.00
_cell.angle_gamma   90.00
#
_symmetry.space_group_name_H-M   'P 1'
#
loop_
_entity.id
_entity.type
_entity.pdbx_description
1 polymer ?
#
loop_
_entity_poly.entity_id
_entity_poly.type
_entity_poly.pdbx_seq_one_letter_code
_entity_poly.pdbx_strand_id
1 'polypeptide(L)'
;MDTSLAHENARLRALLQTQQDTIRQMAKYNRLLSQRVAAYASEINRLKALVAKLQRMQFGKSSEKLRAKTERQIQEAQERISALQEEMAETLDEQYDPVLPSALRQSSARKPLPASLPRETRVIRPEEECCPACGGELSSLGCDVSEQLELISSAFKVIETQRPKLACCRCDHIVQAPVPSKPIARSYAGAGLLAHVVTGKYADHLPLYRQSEIYRRQGVELSRATLGRWTGAVAELLEPLYDVLRQYVLMPGKVHADDIPVPVQEPGSGKTRTARLWVYVRDDRNAGSQMPPAVWFAYSPDRKGIHPQNHLAGYSGVLSGRCLRWLPGVIRIRQNNGSRVYGSCPEKNPRCACKSAHRHHHGSPAAYR
;
A
#
# COMPACT_ATOMS: atom_id res chain seq x y z
N MET A 1 -60.96 -3.67 13.26
CA MET A 1 -60.12 -4.13 12.12
C MET A 1 -59.65 -2.97 11.25
N ASP A 2 -60.45 -1.92 11.03
CA ASP A 2 -60.08 -0.77 10.17
C ASP A 2 -58.84 0.03 10.62
N THR A 3 -58.58 0.15 11.92
CA THR A 3 -57.42 0.89 12.44
C THR A 3 -56.08 0.20 12.15
N SER A 4 -56.07 -1.13 12.01
CA SER A 4 -54.88 -1.93 11.67
C SER A 4 -54.51 -1.75 10.20
N LEU A 5 -55.51 -1.79 9.32
CA LEU A 5 -55.33 -1.58 7.88
C LEU A 5 -54.87 -0.16 7.56
N ALA A 6 -55.35 0.85 8.30
CA ALA A 6 -54.90 2.22 8.14
C ALA A 6 -53.41 2.41 8.53
N HIS A 7 -52.97 1.80 9.63
CA HIS A 7 -51.57 1.81 10.05
C HIS A 7 -50.65 1.07 9.06
N GLU A 8 -51.10 -0.07 8.55
CA GLU A 8 -50.34 -0.88 7.60
C GLU A 8 -50.21 -0.18 6.25
N ASN A 9 -51.26 0.48 5.77
CA ASN A 9 -51.22 1.34 4.60
C ASN A 9 -50.29 2.56 4.79
N ALA A 10 -50.29 3.19 5.97
CA ALA A 10 -49.38 4.28 6.27
C ALA A 10 -47.91 3.83 6.25
N ARG A 11 -47.63 2.64 6.80
CA ARG A 11 -46.29 2.01 6.78
C ARG A 11 -45.84 1.68 5.37
N LEU A 12 -46.71 1.11 4.54
CA LEU A 12 -46.41 0.79 3.13
C LEU A 12 -46.15 2.06 2.30
N ARG A 13 -46.92 3.12 2.52
CA ARG A 13 -46.69 4.42 1.87
C ARG A 13 -45.35 5.03 2.28
N ALA A 14 -45.00 4.97 3.56
CA ALA A 14 -43.70 5.43 4.04
C ALA A 14 -42.55 4.62 3.42
N LEU A 15 -42.68 3.29 3.31
CA LEU A 15 -41.69 2.43 2.68
C LEU A 15 -41.50 2.76 1.18
N LEU A 16 -42.61 2.96 0.45
CA LEU A 16 -42.58 3.35 -0.95
C LEU A 16 -41.95 4.73 -1.16
N GLN A 17 -42.24 5.69 -0.29
CA GLN A 17 -41.61 7.02 -0.31
C GLN A 17 -40.09 6.88 -0.14
N THR A 18 -39.66 6.07 0.83
CA THR A 18 -38.24 5.81 1.11
C THR A 18 -37.56 5.14 -0.08
N GLN A 19 -38.21 4.17 -0.73
CA GLN A 19 -37.69 3.54 -1.95
C GLN A 19 -37.57 4.53 -3.11
N GLN A 20 -38.57 5.41 -3.31
CA GLN A 20 -38.54 6.42 -4.35
C GLN A 20 -37.40 7.42 -4.15
N ASP A 21 -37.16 7.86 -2.92
CA ASP A 21 -36.05 8.76 -2.61
C ASP A 21 -34.69 8.08 -2.80
N THR A 22 -34.59 6.80 -2.44
CA THR A 22 -33.42 5.96 -2.70
C THR A 22 -33.13 5.85 -4.21
N ILE A 23 -34.15 5.60 -5.03
CA ILE A 23 -34.03 5.54 -6.50
C ILE A 23 -33.61 6.90 -7.08
N ARG A 24 -34.16 8.01 -6.57
CA ARG A 24 -33.77 9.36 -7.02
C ARG A 24 -32.31 9.66 -6.69
N GLN A 25 -31.82 9.24 -5.53
CA GLN A 25 -30.42 9.38 -5.15
C GLN A 25 -29.50 8.55 -6.06
N MET A 26 -29.86 7.28 -6.34
CA MET A 26 -29.13 6.45 -7.31
C MET A 26 -29.07 7.10 -8.70
N ALA A 27 -30.19 7.65 -9.18
CA ALA A 27 -30.24 8.28 -10.49
C ALA A 27 -29.32 9.53 -10.58
N LYS A 28 -29.26 10.33 -9.51
CA LYS A 28 -28.33 11.47 -9.44
C LYS A 28 -26.87 11.01 -9.42
N TYR A 29 -26.56 9.97 -8.65
CA TYR A 29 -25.21 9.40 -8.58
C TYR A 29 -24.75 8.82 -9.92
N ASN A 30 -25.60 8.00 -10.55
CA ASN A 30 -25.31 7.41 -11.86
C ASN A 30 -25.05 8.50 -12.91
N ARG A 31 -25.80 9.61 -12.89
CA ARG A 31 -25.54 10.75 -13.78
C ARG A 31 -24.16 11.36 -13.55
N LEU A 32 -23.77 11.59 -12.30
CA LEU A 32 -22.46 12.15 -11.96
C LEU A 32 -21.32 11.21 -12.38
N LEU A 33 -21.48 9.91 -12.13
CA LEU A 33 -20.50 8.90 -12.52
C LEU A 33 -20.38 8.80 -14.04
N SER A 34 -21.50 8.75 -14.77
CA SER A 34 -21.49 8.74 -16.24
C SER A 34 -20.83 9.99 -16.82
N GLN A 35 -21.03 11.16 -16.23
CA GLN A 35 -20.35 12.40 -16.65
C GLN A 35 -18.83 12.29 -16.46
N ARG A 36 -18.37 11.75 -15.32
CA ARG A 36 -16.94 11.56 -15.04
C ARG A 36 -16.30 10.56 -16.00
N VAL A 37 -16.97 9.43 -16.25
CA VAL A 37 -16.52 8.41 -17.22
C VAL A 37 -16.44 9.00 -18.63
N ALA A 38 -17.43 9.80 -19.05
CA ALA A 38 -17.43 10.46 -20.35
C ALA A 38 -16.26 11.46 -20.48
N ALA A 39 -15.95 12.22 -19.42
CA ALA A 39 -14.82 13.14 -19.41
C ALA A 39 -13.48 12.39 -19.57
N TYR A 40 -13.27 11.30 -18.83
CA TYR A 40 -12.07 10.47 -18.97
C TYR A 40 -11.97 9.82 -20.36
N ALA A 41 -13.08 9.30 -20.89
CA ALA A 41 -13.10 8.70 -22.22
C ALA A 41 -12.71 9.71 -23.32
N SER A 42 -13.20 10.94 -23.23
CA SER A 42 -12.84 12.04 -24.14
C SER A 42 -11.34 12.35 -24.08
N GLU A 43 -10.78 12.47 -22.87
CA GLU A 43 -9.36 12.77 -22.68
C GLU A 43 -8.45 11.64 -23.16
N ILE A 44 -8.82 10.38 -22.90
CA ILE A 44 -8.11 9.21 -23.44
C ILE A 44 -8.11 9.23 -24.96
N ASN A 45 -9.24 9.54 -25.60
CA ASN A 45 -9.33 9.62 -27.05
C ASN A 45 -8.46 10.75 -27.61
N ARG A 46 -8.44 11.92 -26.96
CA ARG A 46 -7.58 13.05 -27.33
C ARG A 46 -6.09 12.66 -27.25
N LEU A 47 -5.68 12.04 -26.16
CA LEU A 47 -4.29 11.60 -25.96
C LEU A 47 -3.89 10.50 -26.94
N LYS A 48 -4.76 9.52 -27.20
CA LYS A 48 -4.53 8.50 -28.24
C LYS A 48 -4.33 9.12 -29.63
N ALA A 49 -5.15 10.11 -30.00
CA ALA A 49 -5.00 10.84 -31.25
C ALA A 49 -3.68 11.60 -31.33
N LEU A 50 -3.24 12.20 -30.21
CA LEU A 50 -1.96 12.91 -30.10
C LEU A 50 -0.76 11.95 -30.24
N VAL A 51 -0.81 10.80 -29.57
CA VAL A 51 0.21 9.73 -29.73
C VAL A 51 0.27 9.26 -31.18
N ALA A 52 -0.87 8.98 -31.81
CA ALA A 52 -0.91 8.55 -33.21
C ALA A 52 -0.39 9.62 -34.18
N LYS A 53 -0.53 10.91 -33.85
CA LYS A 53 0.05 12.01 -34.62
C LYS A 53 1.57 12.08 -34.44
N LEU A 54 2.06 12.00 -33.21
CA LEU A 54 3.50 12.01 -32.90
C LEU A 54 4.23 10.80 -33.50
N GLN A 55 3.64 9.61 -33.42
CA GLN A 55 4.17 8.40 -34.07
C GLN A 55 4.27 8.59 -35.59
N ARG A 56 3.25 9.16 -36.25
CA ARG A 56 3.33 9.49 -37.68
C ARG A 56 4.43 10.49 -38.02
N MET A 57 4.69 11.46 -37.15
CA MET A 57 5.80 12.41 -37.31
C MET A 57 7.18 11.76 -37.11
N GLN A 58 7.29 10.75 -36.23
CA GLN A 58 8.51 10.00 -35.97
C GLN A 58 8.99 9.18 -37.17
N PHE A 59 8.06 8.61 -37.95
CA PHE A 59 8.35 7.87 -39.19
C PHE A 59 8.65 8.77 -40.41
N GLY A 60 8.63 10.10 -40.25
CA GLY A 60 9.03 11.06 -41.29
C GLY A 60 10.55 11.32 -41.37
N LYS A 61 10.99 12.00 -42.45
CA LYS A 61 12.37 12.46 -42.64
C LYS A 61 12.69 13.62 -41.68
N SER A 62 13.13 13.33 -40.46
CA SER A 62 13.64 14.37 -39.55
C SER A 62 14.80 13.87 -38.69
N SER A 63 15.68 14.83 -38.36
CA SER A 63 16.94 14.68 -37.61
C SER A 63 16.81 13.81 -36.35
N GLU A 64 17.82 12.99 -36.06
CA GLU A 64 17.89 12.07 -34.90
C GLU A 64 17.57 12.74 -33.55
N LYS A 65 17.92 14.03 -33.38
CA LYS A 65 17.57 14.80 -32.16
C LYS A 65 16.07 15.03 -31.99
N LEU A 66 15.32 15.18 -33.09
CA LEU A 66 13.87 15.35 -33.05
C LEU A 66 13.17 14.02 -32.73
N ARG A 67 13.73 12.89 -33.18
CA ARG A 67 13.23 11.54 -32.87
C ARG A 67 13.31 11.23 -31.38
N ALA A 68 14.46 11.43 -30.75
CA ALA A 68 14.63 11.17 -29.32
C ALA A 68 13.70 12.02 -28.43
N LYS A 69 13.42 13.28 -28.83
CA LYS A 69 12.46 14.13 -28.13
C LYS A 69 11.02 13.63 -28.31
N THR A 70 10.67 13.22 -29.52
CA THR A 70 9.34 12.70 -29.86
C THR A 70 9.07 11.37 -29.16
N GLU A 71 10.08 10.50 -29.04
CA GLU A 71 10.02 9.23 -28.31
C GLU A 71 9.70 9.43 -26.82
N ARG A 72 10.39 10.37 -26.15
CA ARG A 72 10.04 10.71 -24.77
C ARG A 72 8.61 11.21 -24.64
N GLN A 73 8.16 12.08 -25.54
CA GLN A 73 6.78 12.59 -25.52
C GLN A 73 5.74 11.49 -25.74
N ILE A 74 6.03 10.51 -26.60
CA ILE A 74 5.17 9.34 -26.81
C ILE A 74 5.12 8.50 -25.54
N GLN A 75 6.26 8.24 -24.90
CA GLN A 75 6.34 7.45 -23.68
C GLN A 75 5.59 8.13 -22.52
N GLU A 76 5.81 9.43 -22.30
CA GLU A 76 5.08 10.22 -21.30
C GLU A 76 3.56 10.22 -21.56
N ALA A 77 3.15 10.36 -22.82
CA ALA A 77 1.73 10.32 -23.18
C ALA A 77 1.12 8.93 -22.99
N GLN A 78 1.86 7.85 -23.30
CA GLN A 78 1.43 6.47 -23.05
C GLN A 78 1.28 6.19 -21.55
N GLU A 79 2.24 6.63 -20.73
CA GLU A 79 2.16 6.55 -19.27
C GLU A 79 0.95 7.32 -18.73
N ARG A 80 0.67 8.52 -19.26
CA ARG A 80 -0.50 9.32 -18.85
C ARG A 80 -1.82 8.69 -19.28
N ILE A 81 -1.91 8.10 -20.47
CA ILE A 81 -3.08 7.31 -20.90
C ILE A 81 -3.28 6.14 -19.94
N SER A 82 -2.20 5.44 -19.60
CA SER A 82 -2.21 4.33 -18.67
C SER A 82 -2.77 4.72 -17.30
N ALA A 83 -2.29 5.86 -16.76
CA ALA A 83 -2.75 6.41 -15.49
C ALA A 83 -4.21 6.87 -15.54
N LEU A 84 -4.65 7.55 -16.60
CA LEU A 84 -6.05 7.96 -16.75
C LEU A 84 -7.00 6.78 -16.94
N GLN A 85 -6.55 5.72 -17.62
CA GLN A 85 -7.30 4.46 -17.71
C GLN A 85 -7.39 3.77 -16.35
N GLU A 86 -6.36 3.89 -15.51
CA GLU A 86 -6.40 3.43 -14.11
C GLU A 86 -7.34 4.29 -13.26
N GLU A 87 -7.26 5.62 -13.31
CA GLU A 87 -8.18 6.54 -12.61
C GLU A 87 -9.65 6.31 -13.02
N MET A 88 -9.88 6.05 -14.32
CA MET A 88 -11.20 5.69 -14.83
C MET A 88 -11.67 4.31 -14.34
N ALA A 89 -10.77 3.32 -14.25
CA ALA A 89 -11.08 2.01 -13.72
C ALA A 89 -11.33 2.07 -12.20
N GLU A 90 -10.57 2.87 -11.46
CA GLU A 90 -10.77 3.14 -10.03
C GLU A 90 -12.10 3.83 -9.79
N THR A 91 -12.46 4.86 -10.56
CA THR A 91 -13.77 5.51 -10.42
C THR A 91 -14.94 4.61 -10.79
N LEU A 92 -14.73 3.61 -11.67
CA LEU A 92 -15.71 2.57 -11.95
C LEU A 92 -15.77 1.48 -10.85
N ASP A 93 -14.65 1.22 -10.17
CA ASP A 93 -14.51 0.21 -9.11
C ASP A 93 -14.71 0.78 -7.68
N GLU A 94 -14.76 2.10 -7.54
CA GLU A 94 -15.26 2.87 -6.38
C GLU A 94 -16.78 2.67 -6.25
N GLN A 95 -17.19 1.43 -6.01
CA GLN A 95 -18.48 1.06 -5.46
C GLN A 95 -18.41 0.97 -3.92
N TYR A 96 -17.42 1.63 -3.31
CA TYR A 96 -17.27 1.72 -1.86
C TYR A 96 -17.02 3.17 -1.43
N ASP A 97 -18.12 3.91 -1.33
CA ASP A 97 -18.18 5.17 -0.58
C ASP A 97 -18.69 4.85 0.84
N PRO A 98 -17.93 5.15 1.92
CA PRO A 98 -18.36 4.91 3.29
C PRO A 98 -19.60 5.74 3.68
N VAL A 99 -19.94 6.78 2.93
CA VAL A 99 -21.12 7.63 3.17
C VAL A 99 -22.42 7.01 2.64
N LEU A 100 -22.34 6.03 1.72
CA LEU A 100 -23.52 5.41 1.11
C LEU A 100 -24.09 4.25 1.97
N PRO A 101 -25.40 4.27 2.29
CA PRO A 101 -26.11 3.15 2.91
C PRO A 101 -25.86 1.83 2.18
N SER A 102 -25.66 0.73 2.92
CA SER A 102 -25.26 -0.57 2.36
C SER A 102 -26.21 -1.11 1.27
N ALA A 103 -27.49 -0.70 1.28
CA ALA A 103 -28.50 -1.10 0.30
C ALA A 103 -28.34 -0.43 -1.08
N LEU A 104 -27.61 0.69 -1.15
CA LEU A 104 -27.37 1.46 -2.37
C LEU A 104 -26.10 1.05 -3.12
N ARG A 105 -25.28 0.18 -2.51
CA ARG A 105 -24.07 -0.34 -3.13
C ARG A 105 -24.48 -1.37 -4.17
N GLN A 106 -24.47 -0.98 -5.44
CA GLN A 106 -24.48 -1.97 -6.51
C GLN A 106 -23.20 -2.78 -6.37
N SER A 107 -23.27 -3.97 -5.78
CA SER A 107 -22.15 -4.89 -5.85
C SER A 107 -22.04 -5.35 -7.30
N SER A 108 -21.08 -4.85 -8.06
CA SER A 108 -20.64 -5.60 -9.22
C SER A 108 -20.23 -6.98 -8.70
N ALA A 109 -20.97 -8.01 -9.12
CA ALA A 109 -20.64 -9.37 -8.73
C ALA A 109 -19.21 -9.63 -9.19
N ARG A 110 -18.34 -9.97 -8.25
CA ARG A 110 -16.94 -10.25 -8.55
C ARG A 110 -16.88 -11.33 -9.61
N LYS A 111 -16.05 -11.13 -10.63
CA LYS A 111 -15.78 -12.18 -11.61
C LYS A 111 -15.28 -13.42 -10.84
N PRO A 112 -15.84 -14.62 -11.13
CA PRO A 112 -15.37 -15.84 -10.51
C PRO A 112 -13.90 -16.09 -10.88
N LEU A 113 -13.17 -16.78 -10.00
CA LEU A 113 -11.79 -17.16 -10.29
C LEU A 113 -11.78 -18.19 -11.44
N PRO A 114 -10.72 -18.20 -12.28
CA PRO A 114 -10.67 -19.08 -13.44
C PRO A 114 -10.89 -20.56 -13.07
N ALA A 115 -11.78 -21.23 -13.81
CA ALA A 115 -12.07 -22.65 -13.60
C ALA A 115 -10.87 -23.55 -13.89
N SER A 116 -9.93 -23.09 -14.74
CA SER A 116 -8.71 -23.82 -15.11
C SER A 116 -7.68 -23.92 -13.99
N LEU A 117 -7.77 -23.11 -12.93
CA LEU A 117 -6.82 -23.16 -11.82
C LEU A 117 -7.10 -24.37 -10.91
N PRO A 118 -6.05 -25.05 -10.41
CA PRO A 118 -6.20 -26.14 -9.47
C PRO A 118 -6.84 -25.66 -8.17
N ARG A 119 -7.82 -26.43 -7.67
CA ARG A 119 -8.56 -26.16 -6.43
C ARG A 119 -8.11 -27.10 -5.32
N GLU A 120 -7.79 -26.53 -4.16
CA GLU A 120 -7.57 -27.26 -2.91
C GLU A 120 -8.73 -26.98 -1.97
N THR A 121 -9.57 -27.98 -1.75
CA THR A 121 -10.72 -27.88 -0.85
C THR A 121 -10.30 -28.12 0.59
N ARG A 122 -10.66 -27.17 1.47
CA ARG A 122 -10.45 -27.25 2.92
C ARG A 122 -11.81 -27.16 3.61
N VAL A 123 -12.19 -28.24 4.30
CA VAL A 123 -13.44 -28.29 5.06
C VAL A 123 -13.16 -27.91 6.51
N ILE A 124 -13.82 -26.86 6.99
CA ILE A 124 -13.74 -26.42 8.39
C ILE A 124 -15.07 -26.74 9.04
N ARG A 125 -15.09 -27.82 9.82
CA ARG A 125 -16.27 -28.27 10.56
C ARG A 125 -16.40 -27.48 11.87
N PRO A 126 -17.63 -27.25 12.37
CA PRO A 126 -17.83 -26.73 13.71
C PRO A 126 -17.17 -27.65 14.76
N GLU A 127 -16.75 -27.07 15.88
CA GLU A 127 -16.13 -27.81 16.98
C GLU A 127 -17.18 -28.60 17.78
N GLU A 128 -18.43 -28.16 17.74
CA GLU A 128 -19.53 -28.77 18.45
C GLU A 128 -20.04 -30.03 17.74
N GLU A 129 -20.01 -31.16 18.43
CA GLU A 129 -20.56 -32.43 17.95
C GLU A 129 -22.08 -32.55 18.22
N CYS A 130 -22.60 -31.76 19.17
CA CYS A 130 -24.01 -31.72 19.55
C CYS A 130 -24.52 -30.28 19.66
N CYS A 131 -25.84 -30.11 19.67
CA CYS A 131 -26.44 -28.78 19.75
C CYS A 131 -26.09 -28.08 21.07
N PRO A 132 -25.47 -26.88 21.04
CA PRO A 132 -25.09 -26.16 22.27
C PRO A 132 -26.31 -25.66 23.06
N ALA A 133 -27.49 -25.57 22.43
CA ALA A 133 -28.72 -25.11 23.08
C ALA A 133 -29.51 -26.22 23.79
N CYS A 134 -29.53 -27.44 23.26
CA CYS A 134 -30.41 -28.51 23.76
C CYS A 134 -29.78 -29.92 23.80
N GLY A 135 -28.51 -30.07 23.42
CA GLY A 135 -27.81 -31.35 23.36
C GLY A 135 -28.30 -32.32 22.28
N GLY A 136 -29.20 -31.89 21.38
CA GLY A 136 -29.70 -32.71 20.28
C GLY A 136 -28.65 -32.97 19.19
N GLU A 137 -28.88 -34.02 18.39
CA GLU A 137 -28.04 -34.35 17.24
C GLU A 137 -28.09 -33.28 16.14
N LEU A 138 -26.97 -33.13 15.45
CA LEU A 138 -26.75 -32.16 14.39
C LEU A 138 -26.78 -32.85 13.02
N SER A 139 -27.56 -32.30 12.08
CA SER A 139 -27.68 -32.77 10.70
C SER A 139 -27.14 -31.73 9.71
N SER A 140 -26.66 -32.17 8.54
CA SER A 140 -26.14 -31.25 7.51
C SER A 140 -27.27 -30.45 6.87
N LEU A 141 -27.20 -29.12 6.95
CA LEU A 141 -28.16 -28.19 6.32
C LEU A 141 -27.65 -27.65 4.99
N GLY A 142 -26.35 -27.39 4.87
CA GLY A 142 -25.74 -26.79 3.69
C GLY A 142 -24.28 -26.44 3.91
N CYS A 143 -23.65 -25.73 2.97
CA CYS A 143 -22.24 -25.37 3.08
C CYS A 143 -22.01 -23.95 2.54
N ASP A 144 -21.32 -23.11 3.32
CA ASP A 144 -20.78 -21.86 2.79
C ASP A 144 -19.42 -22.12 2.16
N VAL A 145 -19.29 -21.74 0.89
CA VAL A 145 -18.05 -21.91 0.12
C VAL A 145 -17.42 -20.54 -0.12
N SER A 146 -16.13 -20.41 0.16
CA SER A 146 -15.37 -19.21 -0.17
C SER A 146 -14.07 -19.57 -0.87
N GLU A 147 -13.79 -18.92 -1.99
CA GLU A 147 -12.56 -19.13 -2.76
C GLU A 147 -11.51 -18.05 -2.43
N GLN A 148 -10.24 -18.45 -2.42
CA GLN A 148 -9.09 -17.55 -2.32
C GLN A 148 -8.04 -17.92 -3.37
N LEU A 149 -7.50 -16.92 -4.05
CA LEU A 149 -6.40 -17.05 -4.99
C LEU A 149 -5.07 -17.03 -4.23
N GLU A 150 -4.30 -18.10 -4.35
CA GLU A 150 -3.01 -18.28 -3.67
C GLU A 150 -1.91 -18.54 -4.71
N LEU A 151 -0.68 -18.16 -4.37
CA LEU A 151 0.50 -18.46 -5.19
C LEU A 151 1.47 -19.33 -4.36
N ILE A 152 1.68 -20.57 -4.80
CA ILE A 152 2.61 -21.51 -4.14
C ILE A 152 3.69 -21.91 -5.13
N SER A 153 4.96 -21.69 -4.74
CA SER A 153 6.12 -22.13 -5.53
C SER A 153 6.02 -21.73 -7.01
N SER A 154 5.52 -20.51 -7.26
CA SER A 154 5.30 -19.90 -8.59
C SER A 154 4.09 -20.39 -9.39
N ALA A 155 3.22 -21.25 -8.83
CA ALA A 155 1.97 -21.67 -9.45
C ALA A 155 0.74 -21.11 -8.73
N PHE A 156 -0.22 -20.61 -9.50
CA PHE A 156 -1.50 -20.18 -8.96
C PHE A 156 -2.37 -21.38 -8.61
N LYS A 157 -3.04 -21.27 -7.47
CA LYS A 157 -4.07 -22.22 -7.03
C LYS A 157 -5.23 -21.48 -6.38
N VAL A 158 -6.38 -22.13 -6.33
CA VAL A 158 -7.54 -21.64 -5.60
C VAL A 158 -7.69 -22.48 -4.33
N ILE A 159 -7.66 -21.84 -3.16
CA ILE A 159 -8.04 -22.49 -1.91
C ILE A 159 -9.54 -22.29 -1.72
N GLU A 160 -10.29 -23.37 -1.80
CA GLU A 160 -11.72 -23.39 -1.58
C GLU A 160 -11.97 -23.78 -0.12
N THR A 161 -12.47 -22.84 0.68
CA THR A 161 -12.84 -23.10 2.07
C THR A 161 -14.32 -23.40 2.16
N GLN A 162 -14.65 -24.61 2.59
CA GLN A 162 -16.01 -25.09 2.81
C GLN A 162 -16.32 -25.08 4.31
N ARG A 163 -17.39 -24.40 4.71
CA ARG A 163 -17.88 -24.32 6.10
C ARG A 163 -19.28 -24.92 6.17
N PRO A 164 -19.40 -26.23 6.45
CA PRO A 164 -20.68 -26.90 6.61
C PRO A 164 -21.52 -26.23 7.71
N LYS A 165 -22.79 -25.98 7.40
CA LYS A 165 -23.82 -25.56 8.34
C LYS A 165 -24.51 -26.82 8.83
N LEU A 166 -24.54 -27.01 10.14
CA LEU A 166 -25.27 -28.08 10.79
C LEU A 166 -26.49 -27.50 11.49
N ALA A 167 -27.64 -28.18 11.42
CA ALA A 167 -28.86 -27.79 12.11
C ALA A 167 -29.26 -28.87 13.11
N CYS A 168 -29.67 -28.46 14.30
CA CYS A 168 -30.17 -29.37 15.32
C CYS A 168 -31.53 -29.94 14.93
N CYS A 169 -31.67 -31.27 14.99
CA CYS A 169 -32.92 -31.96 14.65
C CYS A 169 -34.07 -31.73 15.66
N ARG A 170 -33.81 -31.06 16.80
CA ARG A 170 -34.81 -30.84 17.87
C ARG A 170 -35.29 -29.40 17.98
N CYS A 171 -34.40 -28.42 17.77
CA CYS A 171 -34.69 -27.01 18.05
C CYS A 171 -34.25 -26.07 16.92
N ASP A 172 -33.87 -26.60 15.76
CA ASP A 172 -33.44 -25.86 14.56
C ASP A 172 -32.27 -24.90 14.77
N HIS A 173 -31.53 -25.03 15.88
CA HIS A 173 -30.33 -24.24 16.13
C HIS A 173 -29.23 -24.59 15.11
N ILE A 174 -28.68 -23.57 14.45
CA ILE A 174 -27.66 -23.73 13.41
C ILE A 174 -26.27 -23.51 14.01
N VAL A 175 -25.40 -24.50 13.82
CA VAL A 175 -24.00 -24.47 14.21
C VAL A 175 -23.13 -24.43 12.96
N GLN A 176 -22.12 -23.56 12.94
CA GLN A 176 -21.17 -23.43 11.85
C GLN A 176 -19.83 -22.94 12.40
N ALA A 177 -18.72 -23.50 11.93
CA ALA A 177 -17.38 -23.00 12.25
C ALA A 177 -17.26 -21.51 11.92
N PRO A 178 -16.49 -20.69 12.67
CA PRO A 178 -16.31 -19.26 12.35
C PRO A 178 -15.61 -19.04 10.99
N VAL A 179 -15.76 -17.84 10.42
CA VAL A 179 -15.07 -17.46 9.18
C VAL A 179 -13.56 -17.36 9.48
N PRO A 180 -12.69 -18.04 8.72
CA PRO A 180 -11.24 -17.91 8.90
C PRO A 180 -10.78 -16.47 8.68
N SER A 181 -9.82 -16.05 9.51
CA SER A 181 -9.17 -14.75 9.35
C SER A 181 -8.46 -14.69 8.00
N LYS A 182 -8.66 -13.58 7.28
CA LYS A 182 -7.94 -13.28 6.03
C LYS A 182 -7.03 -12.08 6.26
N PRO A 183 -5.86 -11.98 5.61
CA PRO A 183 -4.97 -10.83 5.76
C PRO A 183 -5.68 -9.51 5.43
N ILE A 184 -6.41 -9.48 4.32
CA ILE A 184 -7.21 -8.32 3.90
C ILE A 184 -8.68 -8.70 3.93
N ALA A 185 -9.47 -7.99 4.75
CA ALA A 185 -10.90 -8.22 4.88
C ALA A 185 -11.62 -8.15 3.53
N ARG A 186 -12.51 -9.10 3.29
CA ARG A 186 -13.26 -9.26 2.03
C ARG A 186 -12.39 -9.45 0.78
N SER A 187 -11.06 -9.55 0.86
CA SER A 187 -10.23 -9.86 -0.31
C SER A 187 -10.31 -11.34 -0.67
N TYR A 188 -10.10 -11.64 -1.96
CA TYR A 188 -9.91 -13.01 -2.43
C TYR A 188 -8.42 -13.38 -2.52
N ALA A 189 -7.49 -12.46 -2.24
CA ALA A 189 -6.06 -12.78 -2.21
C ALA A 189 -5.70 -13.60 -0.97
N GLY A 190 -4.93 -14.66 -1.18
CA GLY A 190 -4.22 -15.43 -0.16
C GLY A 190 -2.96 -14.71 0.34
N ALA A 191 -2.41 -15.18 1.45
CA ALA A 191 -1.27 -14.54 2.10
C ALA A 191 0.03 -14.68 1.28
N GLY A 192 0.23 -15.83 0.63
CA GLY A 192 1.39 -16.09 -0.21
C GLY A 192 1.39 -15.22 -1.47
N LEU A 193 0.24 -15.02 -2.10
CA LEU A 193 0.08 -14.09 -3.21
C LEU A 193 0.43 -12.65 -2.79
N LEU A 194 -0.12 -12.19 -1.67
CA LEU A 194 0.15 -10.83 -1.16
C LEU A 194 1.64 -10.64 -0.88
N ALA A 195 2.28 -11.60 -0.21
CA ALA A 195 3.71 -11.60 0.06
C ALA A 195 4.53 -11.53 -1.23
N HIS A 196 4.19 -12.34 -2.23
CA HIS A 196 4.90 -12.36 -3.50
C HIS A 196 4.77 -11.03 -4.27
N VAL A 197 3.58 -10.40 -4.25
CA VAL A 197 3.36 -9.10 -4.90
C VAL A 197 4.24 -8.01 -4.28
N VAL A 198 4.28 -7.93 -2.95
CA VAL A 198 5.10 -6.90 -2.26
C VAL A 198 6.59 -7.18 -2.36
N THR A 199 7.03 -8.43 -2.23
CA THR A 199 8.45 -8.81 -2.42
C THR A 199 8.90 -8.51 -3.85
N GLY A 200 8.11 -8.93 -4.84
CA GLY A 200 8.39 -8.63 -6.23
C GLY A 200 8.54 -7.11 -6.46
N LYS A 201 7.62 -6.30 -5.90
CA LYS A 201 7.65 -4.85 -6.10
C LYS A 201 8.85 -4.18 -5.44
N TYR A 202 9.13 -4.51 -4.18
CA TYR A 202 10.05 -3.74 -3.35
C TYR A 202 11.44 -4.37 -3.22
N ALA A 203 11.54 -5.70 -3.18
CA ALA A 203 12.82 -6.41 -3.11
C ALA A 203 13.41 -6.67 -4.51
N ASP A 204 12.57 -7.11 -5.46
CA ASP A 204 13.02 -7.54 -6.78
C ASP A 204 12.88 -6.46 -7.87
N HIS A 205 12.43 -5.26 -7.49
CA HIS A 205 12.21 -4.12 -8.40
C HIS A 205 11.29 -4.45 -9.59
N LEU A 206 10.30 -5.33 -9.38
CA LEU A 206 9.33 -5.75 -10.39
C LEU A 206 8.07 -4.88 -10.31
N PRO A 207 7.91 -3.87 -11.21
CA PRO A 207 6.78 -2.95 -11.14
C PRO A 207 5.44 -3.67 -11.34
N LEU A 208 4.37 -3.14 -10.75
CA LEU A 208 3.05 -3.80 -10.71
C LEU A 208 2.46 -4.08 -12.10
N TYR A 209 2.73 -3.25 -13.10
CA TYR A 209 2.29 -3.52 -14.48
C TYR A 209 2.93 -4.80 -15.03
N ARG A 210 4.22 -5.03 -14.73
CA ARG A 210 4.95 -6.20 -15.19
C ARG A 210 4.48 -7.45 -14.46
N GLN A 211 4.20 -7.33 -13.15
CA GLN A 211 3.58 -8.43 -12.38
C GLN A 211 2.22 -8.82 -12.98
N SER A 212 1.36 -7.84 -13.26
CA SER A 212 0.05 -8.06 -13.91
C SER A 212 0.17 -8.82 -15.23
N GLU A 213 1.15 -8.45 -16.08
CA GLU A 213 1.42 -9.16 -17.34
C GLU A 213 1.94 -10.58 -17.12
N ILE A 214 2.81 -10.80 -16.13
CA ILE A 214 3.32 -12.13 -15.78
C ILE A 214 2.16 -13.03 -15.34
N TYR A 215 1.28 -12.55 -14.47
CA TYR A 215 0.12 -13.31 -14.00
C TYR A 215 -0.87 -13.60 -15.13
N ARG A 216 -1.05 -12.65 -16.07
CA ARG A 216 -1.90 -12.87 -17.25
C ARG A 216 -1.39 -14.03 -18.11
N ARG A 217 -0.07 -14.19 -18.27
CA ARG A 217 0.52 -15.34 -18.99
C ARG A 217 0.27 -16.67 -18.28
N GLN A 218 0.00 -16.64 -16.98
CA GLN A 218 -0.39 -17.81 -16.18
C GLN A 218 -1.92 -18.00 -16.11
N GLY A 219 -2.69 -17.26 -16.91
CA GLY A 219 -4.15 -17.36 -16.96
C GLY A 219 -4.88 -16.58 -15.86
N VAL A 220 -4.17 -15.71 -15.13
CA VAL A 220 -4.72 -14.94 -14.00
C VAL A 220 -4.72 -13.45 -14.32
N GLU A 221 -5.90 -12.88 -14.50
CA GLU A 221 -6.05 -11.45 -14.82
C GLU A 221 -6.20 -10.62 -13.53
N LEU A 222 -5.11 -9.96 -13.12
CA LEU A 222 -5.11 -9.03 -12.00
C LEU A 222 -4.82 -7.61 -12.49
N SER A 223 -5.72 -6.67 -12.19
CA SER A 223 -5.54 -5.27 -12.57
C SER A 223 -4.46 -4.60 -11.71
N ARG A 224 -3.78 -3.61 -12.28
CA ARG A 224 -2.75 -2.81 -11.58
C ARG A 224 -3.33 -2.09 -10.35
N ALA A 225 -4.55 -1.59 -10.46
CA ALA A 225 -5.28 -0.99 -9.33
C ALA A 225 -5.51 -2.00 -8.20
N THR A 226 -5.89 -3.24 -8.52
CA THR A 226 -6.04 -4.30 -7.51
C THR A 226 -4.73 -4.59 -6.80
N LEU A 227 -3.64 -4.76 -7.57
CA LEU A 227 -2.30 -4.95 -7.00
C LEU A 227 -1.88 -3.74 -6.16
N GLY A 228 -2.15 -2.51 -6.62
CA GLY A 228 -1.88 -1.27 -5.90
C GLY A 228 -2.59 -1.22 -4.54
N ARG A 229 -3.90 -1.46 -4.51
CA ARG A 229 -4.71 -1.55 -3.28
C ARG A 229 -4.18 -2.62 -2.33
N TRP A 230 -3.82 -3.80 -2.85
CA TRP A 230 -3.23 -4.86 -2.04
C TRP A 230 -1.88 -4.44 -1.45
N THR A 231 -1.01 -3.75 -2.22
CA THR A 231 0.26 -3.26 -1.67
C THR A 231 0.06 -2.22 -0.56
N GLY A 232 -0.95 -1.35 -0.67
CA GLY A 232 -1.30 -0.40 0.39
C GLY A 232 -1.80 -1.11 1.66
N ALA A 233 -2.75 -2.03 1.51
CA ALA A 233 -3.29 -2.79 2.63
C ALA A 233 -2.22 -3.66 3.32
N VAL A 234 -1.28 -4.25 2.56
CA VAL A 234 -0.16 -4.99 3.17
C VAL A 234 0.78 -4.03 3.92
N ALA A 235 0.99 -2.81 3.44
CA ALA A 235 1.79 -1.82 4.17
C ALA A 235 1.18 -1.50 5.55
N GLU A 236 -0.14 -1.36 5.64
CA GLU A 236 -0.86 -1.19 6.92
C GLU A 236 -0.69 -2.41 7.83
N LEU A 237 -0.80 -3.63 7.30
CA LEU A 237 -0.60 -4.86 8.08
C LEU A 237 0.84 -5.01 8.63
N LEU A 238 1.82 -4.42 7.95
CA LEU A 238 3.23 -4.47 8.33
C LEU A 238 3.65 -3.34 9.30
N GLU A 239 2.76 -2.39 9.61
CA GLU A 239 3.04 -1.26 10.50
C GLU A 239 3.57 -1.70 11.90
N PRO A 240 3.02 -2.73 12.56
CA PRO A 240 3.56 -3.18 13.84
C PRO A 240 5.02 -3.68 13.74
N LEU A 241 5.37 -4.34 12.63
CA LEU A 241 6.75 -4.78 12.40
C LEU A 241 7.68 -3.60 12.10
N TYR A 242 7.19 -2.60 11.37
CA TYR A 242 7.90 -1.36 11.12
C TYR A 242 8.22 -0.62 12.43
N ASP A 243 7.27 -0.56 13.37
CA ASP A 243 7.47 0.08 14.67
C ASP A 243 8.47 -0.67 15.56
N VAL A 244 8.37 -2.01 15.62
CA VAL A 244 9.35 -2.83 16.35
C VAL A 244 10.74 -2.70 15.74
N LEU A 245 10.85 -2.67 14.40
CA LEU A 245 12.12 -2.45 13.71
C LEU A 245 12.72 -1.08 14.03
N ARG A 246 11.89 -0.03 14.05
CA ARG A 246 12.30 1.31 14.47
C ARG A 246 12.84 1.29 15.90
N GLN A 247 12.13 0.68 16.85
CA GLN A 247 12.57 0.58 18.24
C GLN A 247 13.90 -0.17 18.34
N TYR A 248 14.05 -1.29 17.62
CA TYR A 248 15.28 -2.08 17.59
C TYR A 248 16.48 -1.30 17.03
N VAL A 249 16.29 -0.57 15.93
CA VAL A 249 17.34 0.26 15.33
C VAL A 249 17.75 1.40 16.26
N LEU A 250 16.79 1.98 16.99
CA LEU A 250 17.00 3.12 17.90
C LEU A 250 17.28 2.72 19.36
N MET A 251 17.54 1.45 19.65
CA MET A 251 18.07 1.08 20.97
C MET A 251 19.41 1.79 21.24
N PRO A 252 19.76 2.03 22.52
CA PRO A 252 21.05 2.62 22.88
C PRO A 252 22.22 1.89 22.20
N GLY A 253 23.12 2.64 21.58
CA GLY A 253 24.20 2.09 20.78
C GLY A 253 24.74 3.09 19.77
N LYS A 254 25.27 2.59 18.65
CA LYS A 254 25.69 3.40 17.52
C LYS A 254 24.73 3.19 16.34
N VAL A 255 24.26 4.30 15.79
CA VAL A 255 23.37 4.33 14.62
C VAL A 255 24.02 5.18 13.53
N HIS A 256 24.01 4.65 12.31
CA HIS A 256 24.41 5.39 11.13
C HIS A 256 23.19 6.06 10.49
N ALA A 257 23.30 7.34 10.12
CA ALA A 257 22.21 8.09 9.50
C ALA A 257 22.62 8.72 8.16
N ASP A 258 21.84 8.45 7.12
CA ASP A 258 21.97 9.06 5.79
C ASP A 258 20.60 9.46 5.21
N ASP A 259 20.60 10.22 4.12
CA ASP A 259 19.38 10.64 3.43
C ASP A 259 19.48 10.42 1.92
N ILE A 260 18.47 9.75 1.33
CA ILE A 260 18.39 9.50 -0.11
C ILE A 260 17.31 10.43 -0.71
N PRO A 261 17.63 11.25 -1.73
CA PRO A 261 16.63 12.04 -2.43
C PRO A 261 15.73 11.14 -3.28
N VAL A 262 14.41 11.32 -3.17
CA VAL A 262 13.41 10.57 -3.94
C VAL A 262 12.53 11.54 -4.72
N PRO A 263 12.43 11.41 -6.06
CA PRO A 263 11.47 12.19 -6.84
C PRO A 263 10.05 11.69 -6.57
N VAL A 264 9.17 12.57 -6.11
CA VAL A 264 7.77 12.26 -5.81
C VAL A 264 6.86 13.22 -6.57
N GLN A 265 5.85 12.68 -7.23
CA GLN A 265 4.86 13.49 -7.94
C GLN A 265 4.00 14.25 -6.92
N GLU A 266 3.86 15.55 -7.12
CA GLU A 266 3.00 16.39 -6.29
C GLU A 266 1.57 16.37 -6.85
N PRO A 267 0.57 15.92 -6.06
CA PRO A 267 -0.80 15.83 -6.52
C PRO A 267 -1.32 17.19 -7.03
N GLY A 268 -1.96 17.18 -8.20
CA GLY A 268 -2.62 18.36 -8.78
C GLY A 268 -1.71 19.39 -9.46
N SER A 269 -0.41 19.46 -9.12
CA SER A 269 0.51 20.45 -9.70
C SER A 269 1.19 19.97 -11.00
N GLY A 270 1.18 18.66 -11.25
CA GLY A 270 1.91 18.04 -12.37
C GLY A 270 3.43 18.14 -12.25
N LYS A 271 3.94 18.63 -11.11
CA LYS A 271 5.37 18.78 -10.84
C LYS A 271 5.88 17.64 -9.97
N THR A 272 7.19 17.43 -10.02
CA THR A 272 7.90 16.49 -9.15
C THR A 272 8.63 17.26 -8.07
N ARG A 273 8.40 16.91 -6.80
CA ARG A 273 9.16 17.42 -5.65
C ARG A 273 10.22 16.39 -5.24
N THR A 274 11.36 16.87 -4.78
CA THR A 274 12.38 16.01 -4.15
C THR A 274 12.02 15.78 -2.67
N ALA A 275 11.50 14.60 -2.37
CA ALA A 275 11.32 14.11 -1.01
C ALA A 275 12.62 13.45 -0.50
N ARG A 276 12.61 12.98 0.75
CA ARG A 276 13.73 12.28 1.36
C ARG A 276 13.28 10.96 1.97
N LEU A 277 14.11 9.95 1.79
CA LEU A 277 14.08 8.72 2.56
C LEU A 277 15.30 8.74 3.49
N TRP A 278 15.05 8.93 4.77
CA TRP A 278 16.06 8.85 5.81
C TRP A 278 16.37 7.38 6.09
N VAL A 279 17.65 7.07 6.20
CA VAL A 279 18.13 5.70 6.41
C VAL A 279 18.87 5.67 7.74
N TYR A 280 18.38 4.87 8.67
CA TYR A 280 19.00 4.60 9.96
C TYR A 280 19.51 3.17 9.97
N VAL A 281 20.82 2.98 10.03
CA VAL A 281 21.45 1.67 9.98
C VAL A 281 22.09 1.36 11.33
N ARG A 282 21.72 0.22 11.90
CA ARG A 282 22.40 -0.39 13.03
C ARG A 282 23.21 -1.56 12.51
N ASP A 283 24.50 -1.37 12.34
CA ASP A 283 25.43 -2.43 11.95
C ASP A 283 26.83 -2.12 12.49
N ASP A 284 27.19 -2.81 13.58
CA ASP A 284 28.50 -2.72 14.21
C ASP A 284 29.25 -4.06 14.11
N ARG A 285 28.91 -4.92 13.14
CA ARG A 285 29.61 -6.22 12.95
C ARG A 285 31.11 -6.03 12.70
N ASN A 286 31.49 -4.96 12.00
CA ASN A 286 32.89 -4.59 11.78
C ASN A 286 33.62 -4.19 13.08
N ALA A 287 32.90 -3.92 14.16
CA ALA A 287 33.44 -3.62 15.49
C ALA A 287 33.24 -4.80 16.48
N GLY A 288 32.94 -6.00 15.98
CA GLY A 288 32.79 -7.21 16.80
C GLY A 288 31.41 -7.38 17.44
N SER A 289 30.40 -6.59 17.06
CA SER A 289 29.03 -6.77 17.55
C SER A 289 28.41 -8.06 17.00
N GLN A 290 27.77 -8.84 17.88
CA GLN A 290 26.98 -10.03 17.51
C GLN A 290 25.50 -9.71 17.27
N MET A 291 25.09 -8.46 17.48
CA MET A 291 23.70 -8.04 17.28
C MET A 291 23.32 -8.11 15.78
N PRO A 292 22.14 -8.64 15.43
CA PRO A 292 21.67 -8.66 14.05
C PRO A 292 21.64 -7.26 13.42
N PRO A 293 22.17 -7.07 12.20
CA PRO A 293 22.12 -5.78 11.52
C PRO A 293 20.67 -5.45 11.15
N ALA A 294 20.33 -4.16 11.19
CA ALA A 294 19.00 -3.69 10.80
C ALA A 294 19.07 -2.31 10.15
N VAL A 295 18.10 -2.06 9.26
CA VAL A 295 17.92 -0.77 8.60
C VAL A 295 16.48 -0.34 8.78
N TRP A 296 16.29 0.89 9.27
CA TRP A 296 14.99 1.54 9.35
C TRP A 296 14.96 2.73 8.37
N PHE A 297 13.91 2.78 7.56
CA PHE A 297 13.68 3.86 6.61
C PHE A 297 12.55 4.76 7.08
N ALA A 298 12.72 6.07 7.03
CA ALA A 298 11.66 7.03 7.34
C ALA A 298 11.48 8.02 6.18
N TYR A 299 10.25 8.22 5.73
CA TYR A 299 9.94 9.16 4.64
C TYR A 299 9.71 10.57 5.18
N SER A 300 10.18 11.59 4.45
CA SER A 300 9.74 12.98 4.65
C SER A 300 9.53 13.72 3.33
N PRO A 301 8.57 14.66 3.29
CA PRO A 301 8.24 15.42 2.08
C PRO A 301 9.34 16.37 1.60
N ASP A 302 10.22 16.79 2.49
CA ASP A 302 11.32 17.72 2.23
C ASP A 302 12.56 17.34 3.07
N ARG A 303 13.66 18.11 2.93
CA ARG A 303 14.94 17.86 3.62
C ARG A 303 15.10 18.67 4.92
N LYS A 304 14.02 19.10 5.57
CA LYS A 304 14.13 19.90 6.80
C LYS A 304 14.67 19.07 7.97
N GLY A 305 15.49 19.70 8.81
CA GLY A 305 16.07 19.06 10.00
C GLY A 305 15.06 18.65 11.07
N ILE A 306 13.83 19.17 11.03
CA ILE A 306 12.75 18.77 11.97
C ILE A 306 12.41 17.28 11.86
N HIS A 307 12.50 16.69 10.67
CA HIS A 307 12.17 15.27 10.47
C HIS A 307 13.14 14.34 11.21
N PRO A 308 14.47 14.41 11.00
CA PRO A 308 15.40 13.57 11.77
C PRO A 308 15.41 13.91 13.26
N GLN A 309 15.11 15.16 13.66
CA GLN A 309 14.95 15.51 15.07
C GLN A 309 13.77 14.75 15.71
N ASN A 310 12.63 14.65 15.02
CA ASN A 310 11.48 13.89 15.48
C ASN A 310 11.72 12.38 15.43
N HIS A 311 12.37 11.88 14.38
CA HIS A 311 12.71 10.46 14.22
C HIS A 311 13.59 9.95 15.38
N LEU A 312 14.58 10.77 15.77
CA LEU A 312 15.55 10.48 16.83
C LEU A 312 15.13 11.02 18.21
N ALA A 313 13.88 11.47 18.36
CA ALA A 313 13.39 11.95 19.65
C ALA A 313 13.48 10.81 20.69
N GLY A 314 14.16 11.08 21.81
CA GLY A 314 14.39 10.09 22.87
C GLY A 314 15.54 9.10 22.62
N TYR A 315 16.20 9.14 21.45
CA TYR A 315 17.39 8.32 21.21
C TYR A 315 18.55 8.72 22.13
N SER A 316 19.18 7.73 22.76
CA SER A 316 20.35 7.91 23.63
C SER A 316 21.49 7.01 23.17
N GLY A 317 22.37 7.56 22.33
CA GLY A 317 23.47 6.81 21.76
C GLY A 317 24.38 7.66 20.87
N VAL A 318 25.29 7.00 20.17
CA VAL A 318 26.18 7.61 19.19
C VAL A 318 25.48 7.66 17.83
N LEU A 319 25.51 8.81 17.18
CA LEU A 319 25.01 8.98 15.81
C LEU A 319 26.21 9.27 14.89
N SER A 320 26.31 8.54 13.78
CA SER A 320 27.38 8.71 12.80
C SER A 320 26.78 8.91 11.40
N GLY A 321 27.18 9.95 10.67
CA GLY A 321 26.74 10.12 9.28
C GLY A 321 26.65 11.56 8.79
N ARG A 322 26.30 11.73 7.52
CA ARG A 322 26.25 13.04 6.84
C ARG A 322 25.12 13.94 7.34
N CYS A 323 24.14 13.37 8.04
CA CYS A 323 23.00 14.12 8.61
C CYS A 323 23.33 14.93 9.87
N LEU A 324 24.54 14.78 10.44
CA LEU A 324 24.96 15.45 11.69
C LEU A 324 24.93 16.99 11.64
N ARG A 325 24.99 17.60 10.45
CA ARG A 325 24.96 19.08 10.28
C ARG A 325 23.64 19.74 10.72
N TRP A 326 22.55 18.97 10.86
CA TRP A 326 21.19 19.51 11.01
C TRP A 326 20.52 19.20 12.35
N LEU A 327 21.30 18.71 13.31
CA LEU A 327 20.86 18.34 14.65
C LEU A 327 21.46 19.28 15.72
N PRO A 328 21.22 20.61 15.67
CA PRO A 328 21.76 21.51 16.69
C PRO A 328 21.17 21.23 18.10
N GLY A 329 20.02 20.53 18.20
CA GLY A 329 19.36 20.21 19.48
C GLY A 329 19.46 18.75 19.95
N VAL A 330 19.76 17.78 19.07
CA VAL A 330 19.96 16.37 19.46
C VAL A 330 21.41 16.13 19.90
N ILE A 331 22.33 16.99 19.45
CA ILE A 331 23.66 17.12 20.04
C ILE A 331 23.55 18.04 21.27
N ARG A 332 23.01 17.53 22.38
CA ARG A 332 23.30 18.14 23.69
C ARG A 332 24.77 17.86 23.99
N ILE A 333 25.64 18.80 23.66
CA ILE A 333 26.92 18.95 24.38
C ILE A 333 26.55 19.43 25.78
N ARG A 334 26.13 18.52 26.66
CA ARG A 334 26.05 18.81 28.10
C ARG A 334 27.50 18.80 28.61
N GLN A 335 28.10 19.98 28.72
CA GLN A 335 29.26 20.16 29.61
C GLN A 335 28.76 20.08 31.05
N ASN A 336 28.72 18.86 31.59
CA ASN A 336 29.02 18.55 33.00
C ASN A 336 28.74 17.07 33.26
N ASN A 337 29.81 16.36 33.61
CA ASN A 337 29.88 15.01 34.17
C ASN A 337 29.04 13.91 33.48
N GLY A 338 29.70 13.14 32.61
CA GLY A 338 29.46 11.69 32.51
C GLY A 338 28.54 11.18 31.40
N SER A 339 28.74 11.56 30.14
CA SER A 339 28.46 10.71 28.94
C SER A 339 28.85 11.47 27.67
N ARG A 340 29.82 10.95 26.89
CA ARG A 340 30.35 11.61 25.68
C ARG A 340 29.59 11.16 24.44
N VAL A 341 29.11 12.13 23.64
CA VAL A 341 28.66 11.94 22.26
C VAL A 341 29.84 12.27 21.35
N TYR A 342 30.39 11.29 20.63
CA TYR A 342 31.40 11.54 19.59
C TYR A 342 30.72 11.56 18.23
N GLY A 343 30.56 12.75 17.64
CA GLY A 343 30.25 12.91 16.22
C GLY A 343 31.53 13.17 15.44
N SER A 344 32.19 12.13 14.94
CA SER A 344 33.29 12.28 13.98
C SER A 344 32.77 12.03 12.57
N CYS A 345 32.81 13.06 11.72
CA CYS A 345 32.79 12.88 10.28
C CYS A 345 34.20 12.38 9.90
N PRO A 346 34.39 11.16 9.37
CA PRO A 346 35.72 10.75 8.91
C PRO A 346 36.12 11.68 7.76
N GLU A 347 37.13 12.51 8.01
CA GLU A 347 37.76 13.36 7.00
C GLU A 347 38.26 12.50 5.84
N LYS A 348 38.12 13.03 4.62
CA LYS A 348 38.52 12.49 3.31
C LYS A 348 37.47 11.67 2.56
N ASN A 349 36.25 12.20 2.40
CA ASN A 349 35.43 11.86 1.24
C ASN A 349 35.39 13.07 0.27
N PRO A 350 35.86 12.97 -0.98
CA PRO A 350 35.90 14.09 -1.94
C PRO A 350 34.51 14.63 -2.34
N ARG A 351 33.42 14.00 -1.89
CA ARG A 351 32.04 14.55 -1.98
C ARG A 351 31.65 15.46 -0.81
N CYS A 352 32.50 15.62 0.21
CA CYS A 352 32.27 16.54 1.32
C CYS A 352 32.84 17.93 0.98
N ALA A 353 31.96 18.89 0.68
CA ALA A 353 32.31 20.30 0.66
C ALA A 353 32.43 20.85 2.09
N CYS A 354 33.45 20.42 2.83
CA CYS A 354 33.85 21.05 4.09
C CYS A 354 34.82 22.20 3.77
N LYS A 355 34.30 23.41 3.54
CA LYS A 355 35.14 24.63 3.63
C LYS A 355 35.33 24.93 5.12
N SER A 356 36.54 24.68 5.59
CA SER A 356 37.05 25.00 6.92
C SER A 356 36.87 26.49 7.24
N ALA A 357 36.12 26.80 8.30
CA ALA A 357 36.09 28.12 8.92
C ALA A 357 36.74 28.01 10.30
N HIS A 358 38.07 28.08 10.36
CA HIS A 358 38.79 28.39 11.59
C HIS A 358 39.26 29.85 11.50
N ARG A 359 38.57 30.75 12.22
CA ARG A 359 39.10 32.07 12.58
C ARG A 359 39.89 31.94 13.88
N HIS A 360 41.01 32.64 13.89
CA HIS A 360 42.07 32.71 14.89
C HIS A 360 41.63 32.91 16.35
N HIS A 361 42.40 32.34 17.28
CA HIS A 361 43.06 33.12 18.34
C HIS A 361 44.33 32.42 18.87
N HIS A 362 45.23 33.28 19.36
CA HIS A 362 46.66 33.17 19.62
C HIS A 362 47.14 32.13 20.64
N GLY A 363 48.42 31.74 20.54
CA GLY A 363 49.17 31.20 21.69
C GLY A 363 50.48 30.44 21.43
N SER A 364 51.51 31.13 20.92
CA SER A 364 52.97 30.92 21.05
C SER A 364 53.71 29.56 20.83
N PRO A 365 55.01 29.60 20.45
CA PRO A 365 55.75 28.47 19.88
C PRO A 365 56.76 27.82 20.84
N ALA A 366 56.98 26.51 20.67
CA ALA A 366 58.19 25.78 21.07
C ALA A 366 58.27 24.50 20.20
N ALA A 367 59.19 24.36 19.24
CA ALA A 367 60.64 24.15 19.35
C ALA A 367 61.02 22.68 19.66
N TYR A 368 61.61 22.01 18.65
CA TYR A 368 62.48 20.81 18.66
C TYR A 368 61.86 19.48 19.18
N ARG A 369 62.00 18.31 18.53
CA ARG A 369 63.01 17.76 17.61
C ARG A 369 62.35 16.99 16.46
#